data_AF-A0A1N7CW13-F1
#
_entry.id   AF-A0A1N7CW13-F1
#
_cell.length_a   1.000
_cell.length_b   1.000
_cell.length_c   1.000
_cell.angle_alpha   90.00
_cell.angle_beta   90.00
_cell.angle_gamma   90.00
#
_symmetry.space_group_name_H-M   'P 1'
#
loop_
_entity.id
_entity.type
_entity.pdbx_description
1 polymer ?
#
loop_
_entity_poly.entity_id
_entity_poly.type
_entity_poly.pdbx_seq_one_letter_code
_entity_poly.pdbx_strand_id
1 'polypeptide(L)'
;MRQEGYLPGGAASPEERVIEWSGDHLADPTTLGPDLDGELGVDPGELTDDDLIREIHSLHRTRLDTLRHASDSALAHHLRRTAELETEYLARYPSREVDPSRLRDE
;
A
#
# COMPACT_ATOMS: atom_id res chain seq x y z
N MET A 1 -30.58 46.71 10.60
CA MET A 1 -30.50 45.58 9.63
C MET A 1 -29.22 45.75 8.85
N ARG A 2 -28.37 44.76 8.57
CA ARG A 2 -27.93 43.53 9.23
C ARG A 2 -26.45 43.42 8.81
N GLN A 3 -25.58 42.96 9.70
CA GLN A 3 -24.20 42.61 9.35
C GLN A 3 -24.23 41.36 8.47
N GLU A 4 -23.61 41.41 7.29
CA GLU A 4 -23.38 40.24 6.44
C GLU A 4 -22.20 39.44 7.01
N GLY A 5 -22.54 38.28 7.57
CA GLY A 5 -21.59 37.34 8.14
C GLY A 5 -20.85 36.57 7.07
N TYR A 6 -19.53 36.57 7.20
CA TYR A 6 -18.63 35.60 6.61
C TYR A 6 -18.99 34.19 7.10
N LEU A 7 -19.34 33.29 6.19
CA LEU A 7 -19.46 31.86 6.47
C LEU A 7 -18.09 31.21 6.20
N PRO A 8 -17.36 30.70 7.21
CA PRO A 8 -16.25 29.82 6.94
C PRO A 8 -16.81 28.47 6.48
N GLY A 9 -16.55 28.10 5.23
CA GLY A 9 -16.73 26.72 4.76
C GLY A 9 -15.90 25.80 5.64
N GLY A 10 -16.55 24.81 6.24
CA GLY A 10 -15.93 23.84 7.13
C GLY A 10 -14.83 23.08 6.39
N ALA A 11 -13.58 23.43 6.66
CA ALA A 11 -12.48 22.51 6.44
C ALA A 11 -12.63 21.40 7.49
N ALA A 12 -12.88 20.17 7.04
CA ALA A 12 -12.87 18.99 7.90
C ALA A 12 -11.60 19.00 8.77
N SER A 13 -11.79 18.72 10.06
CA SER A 13 -10.75 18.84 11.06
C SER A 13 -9.63 17.82 10.79
N PRO A 14 -8.36 18.10 11.11
CA PRO A 14 -7.24 17.18 10.85
C PRO A 14 -7.48 15.75 11.36
N GLU A 15 -8.26 15.61 12.45
CA GLU A 15 -8.66 14.34 13.04
C GLU A 15 -9.67 13.52 12.21
N GLU A 16 -10.54 14.16 11.42
CA GLU A 16 -11.44 13.47 10.49
C GLU A 16 -10.67 12.84 9.31
N ARG A 17 -9.54 13.44 8.92
CA ARG A 17 -8.65 12.90 7.88
C ARG A 17 -7.87 11.66 8.34
N VAL A 18 -7.73 11.46 9.65
CA VAL A 18 -7.07 10.25 10.23
C VAL A 18 -8.02 9.06 10.25
N ILE A 19 -9.34 9.28 10.28
CA ILE A 19 -10.35 8.22 10.29
C ILE A 19 -10.50 7.59 8.89
N GLU A 20 -10.39 8.36 7.80
CA GLU A 20 -10.35 7.78 6.45
C GLU A 20 -9.09 6.95 6.15
N TRP A 21 -8.02 7.16 6.92
CA TRP A 21 -6.80 6.35 6.84
C TRP A 21 -6.74 5.30 7.96
N SER A 22 -7.86 5.05 8.63
CA SER A 22 -8.04 3.81 9.38
C SER A 22 -8.32 2.72 8.34
N GLY A 23 -7.54 1.65 8.34
CA GLY A 23 -7.55 0.56 7.35
C GLY A 23 -8.83 -0.29 7.29
N ASP A 24 -10.00 0.34 7.40
CA ASP A 24 -11.34 -0.24 7.23
C ASP A 24 -11.80 -0.23 5.75
N HIS A 25 -11.02 0.40 4.86
CA HIS A 25 -11.16 0.25 3.40
C HIS A 25 -10.27 -0.85 2.81
N LEU A 26 -9.96 -1.89 3.59
CA LEU A 26 -9.65 -3.17 2.97
C LEU A 26 -10.95 -3.65 2.34
N ALA A 27 -11.02 -3.52 1.02
CA ALA A 27 -12.14 -3.95 0.19
C ALA A 27 -12.70 -5.29 0.72
N ASP A 28 -14.03 -5.35 0.88
CA ASP A 28 -14.71 -6.58 1.26
C ASP A 28 -14.27 -7.70 0.30
N PRO A 29 -13.60 -8.76 0.81
CA PRO A 29 -13.09 -9.84 -0.02
C PRO A 29 -14.21 -10.61 -0.73
N THR A 30 -15.48 -10.41 -0.37
CA THR A 30 -16.63 -10.99 -1.08
C THR A 30 -17.10 -10.20 -2.29
N THR A 31 -16.64 -8.95 -2.46
CA THR A 31 -16.93 -8.13 -3.66
C THR A 31 -15.92 -8.40 -4.78
N LEU A 32 -14.71 -8.84 -4.44
CA LEU A 32 -13.70 -9.30 -5.36
C LEU A 32 -13.96 -10.78 -5.65
N GLY A 33 -14.53 -11.11 -6.81
CA GLY A 33 -14.80 -12.49 -7.19
C GLY A 33 -13.52 -13.37 -7.17
N PRO A 34 -13.66 -14.70 -7.06
CA PRO A 34 -12.55 -15.66 -6.92
C PRO A 34 -11.57 -15.71 -8.12
N ASP A 35 -11.79 -14.88 -9.13
CA ASP A 35 -11.02 -14.87 -10.37
C ASP A 35 -9.85 -13.86 -10.36
N LEU A 36 -9.68 -13.04 -9.30
CA LEU A 36 -8.56 -12.10 -9.18
C LEU A 36 -7.26 -12.72 -8.68
N ASP A 37 -7.32 -13.95 -8.18
CA ASP A 37 -6.16 -14.65 -7.63
C ASP A 37 -5.25 -15.19 -8.75
N GLY A 38 -5.80 -15.36 -9.97
CA GLY A 38 -5.07 -15.83 -11.14
C GLY A 38 -4.21 -14.79 -11.87
N GLU A 39 -4.32 -13.50 -11.52
CA GLU A 39 -3.59 -12.40 -12.16
C GLU A 39 -2.37 -11.89 -11.35
N LEU A 40 -2.27 -12.24 -10.06
CA LEU A 40 -1.23 -11.73 -9.14
C LEU A 40 0.16 -12.35 -9.32
N GLY A 41 0.33 -13.23 -10.31
CA GLY A 41 1.55 -14.00 -10.51
C GLY A 41 1.65 -15.19 -9.55
N VAL A 42 2.86 -15.74 -9.42
CA VAL A 42 3.14 -16.90 -8.54
C VAL A 42 2.97 -16.50 -7.06
N ASP A 43 2.42 -17.40 -6.25
CA ASP A 43 2.29 -17.20 -4.80
C ASP A 43 3.66 -16.86 -4.18
N PRO A 44 3.75 -15.83 -3.31
CA PRO A 44 5.04 -15.44 -2.71
C PRO A 44 5.76 -16.58 -1.98
N GLY A 45 5.03 -17.46 -1.31
CA GLY A 45 5.56 -18.61 -0.58
C GLY A 45 6.16 -19.69 -1.50
N GLU A 46 5.77 -19.70 -2.78
CA GLU A 46 6.32 -20.59 -3.79
C GLU A 46 7.59 -20.02 -4.47
N LEU A 47 7.88 -18.73 -4.30
CA LEU A 47 9.07 -18.11 -4.86
C LEU A 47 10.34 -18.57 -4.15
N THR A 48 11.43 -18.75 -4.90
CA THR A 48 12.76 -18.85 -4.29
C THR A 48 13.19 -17.50 -3.69
N ASP A 49 14.14 -17.51 -2.77
CA ASP A 49 14.67 -16.27 -2.16
C ASP A 49 15.16 -15.28 -3.23
N ASP A 50 15.92 -15.76 -4.22
CA ASP A 50 16.43 -14.92 -5.30
C ASP A 50 15.32 -14.34 -6.18
N ASP A 51 14.28 -15.15 -6.47
CA ASP A 51 13.13 -14.70 -7.25
C ASP A 51 12.29 -13.67 -6.48
N LEU A 52 12.08 -13.88 -5.18
CA LEU A 52 11.37 -12.95 -4.29
C LEU A 52 12.06 -11.58 -4.28
N ILE A 53 13.37 -11.57 -4.06
CA ILE A 53 14.16 -10.33 -4.03
C ILE A 53 14.13 -9.64 -5.41
N ARG A 54 14.27 -10.40 -6.50
CA ARG A 54 14.20 -9.86 -7.86
C ARG A 54 12.83 -9.22 -8.13
N GLU A 55 11.75 -9.87 -7.72
CA GLU A 55 10.38 -9.40 -7.92
C GLU A 55 10.12 -8.10 -7.14
N ILE A 56 10.52 -8.04 -5.86
CA ILE A 56 10.42 -6.82 -5.02
C ILE A 56 11.18 -5.66 -5.68
N HIS A 57 12.39 -5.90 -6.19
CA HIS A 57 13.15 -4.89 -6.92
C HIS A 57 12.44 -4.41 -8.20
N SER A 58 11.80 -5.31 -8.93
CA SER A 58 11.04 -4.98 -10.14
C SER A 58 9.88 -4.04 -9.83
N LEU A 59 9.06 -4.37 -8.82
CA LEU A 59 7.92 -3.53 -8.41
C LEU A 59 8.38 -2.14 -7.94
N HIS A 60 9.44 -2.07 -7.14
CA HIS A 60 9.96 -0.80 -6.66
C HIS A 60 10.44 0.12 -7.78
N ARG A 61 10.96 -0.42 -8.88
CA ARG A 61 11.39 0.37 -10.04
C ARG A 61 10.25 1.11 -10.72
N THR A 62 9.05 0.52 -10.76
CA THR A 62 7.89 1.10 -11.45
C THR A 62 6.92 1.82 -10.51
N ARG A 63 7.08 1.69 -9.18
CA ARG A 63 6.14 2.17 -8.18
C ARG A 63 5.66 3.61 -8.38
N LEU A 64 6.57 4.56 -8.60
CA LEU A 64 6.19 5.96 -8.78
C LEU A 64 5.43 6.19 -10.09
N ASP A 65 5.83 5.49 -11.15
CA ASP A 65 5.17 5.59 -12.45
C ASP A 65 3.75 5.01 -12.39
N THR A 66 3.61 3.81 -11.81
CA THR A 66 2.32 3.17 -11.56
C THR A 66 1.41 4.05 -10.69
N LEU A 67 1.96 4.64 -9.62
CA LEU A 67 1.20 5.53 -8.74
C LEU A 67 0.63 6.76 -9.47
N ARG A 68 1.39 7.34 -10.40
CA ARG A 68 1.00 8.60 -11.05
C ARG A 68 0.15 8.40 -12.29
N HIS A 69 0.29 7.26 -12.98
CA HIS A 69 -0.16 7.13 -14.36
C HIS A 69 -0.96 5.86 -14.66
N ALA A 70 -0.98 4.86 -13.78
CA ALA A 70 -1.73 3.63 -14.04
C ALA A 70 -3.24 3.81 -13.78
N SER A 71 -4.05 2.89 -14.28
CA SER A 71 -5.45 2.78 -13.88
C SER A 71 -5.57 2.40 -12.41
N ASP A 72 -6.72 2.71 -11.80
CA ASP A 72 -7.00 2.33 -10.41
C ASP A 72 -6.87 0.82 -10.18
N SER A 73 -7.31 0.01 -11.14
CA SER A 73 -7.17 -1.45 -11.08
C SER A 73 -5.71 -1.90 -11.06
N ALA A 74 -4.87 -1.31 -11.91
CA ALA A 74 -3.44 -1.64 -11.98
C ALA A 74 -2.69 -1.16 -10.74
N LEU A 75 -3.06 0.01 -10.20
CA LEU A 75 -2.52 0.50 -8.94
C LEU A 75 -2.91 -0.41 -7.77
N ALA A 76 -4.18 -0.80 -7.67
CA ALA A 76 -4.65 -1.73 -6.64
C ALA A 76 -3.90 -3.06 -6.69
N HIS A 77 -3.70 -3.60 -7.90
CA HIS A 77 -2.93 -4.82 -8.13
C HIS A 77 -1.47 -4.65 -7.66
N HIS A 78 -0.83 -3.54 -8.02
CA HIS A 78 0.54 -3.24 -7.64
C HIS A 78 0.72 -3.10 -6.12
N LEU A 79 -0.22 -2.43 -5.44
CA LEU A 79 -0.21 -2.26 -3.98
C LEU A 79 -0.40 -3.60 -3.27
N ARG A 80 -1.37 -4.42 -3.70
CA ARG A 80 -1.59 -5.77 -3.14
C ARG A 80 -0.34 -6.62 -3.30
N ARG A 81 0.20 -6.73 -4.52
CA ARG A 81 1.37 -7.56 -4.81
C ARG A 81 2.62 -7.11 -4.04
N THR A 82 2.81 -5.80 -3.88
CA THR A 82 3.91 -5.25 -3.07
C THR A 82 3.78 -5.69 -1.61
N ALA A 83 2.59 -5.57 -1.01
CA ALA A 83 2.36 -5.96 0.37
C ALA A 83 2.54 -7.47 0.60
N GLU A 84 2.07 -8.30 -0.33
CA GLU A 84 2.22 -9.76 -0.27
C GLU A 84 3.70 -10.18 -0.27
N LEU A 85 4.50 -9.65 -1.20
CA LEU A 85 5.93 -9.97 -1.29
C LEU A 85 6.74 -9.42 -0.11
N GLU A 86 6.42 -8.22 0.37
CA GLU A 86 7.06 -7.64 1.56
C GLU A 86 6.75 -8.44 2.82
N THR A 87 5.51 -8.94 2.95
CA THR A 87 5.11 -9.82 4.06
C THR A 87 5.91 -11.11 4.05
N GLU A 88 6.03 -11.75 2.88
CA GLU A 88 6.83 -12.98 2.73
C GLU A 88 8.31 -12.73 3.04
N TYR A 89 8.87 -11.61 2.55
CA TYR A 89 10.24 -11.23 2.87
C TYR A 89 10.46 -11.09 4.39
N LEU A 90 9.54 -10.43 5.10
CA LEU A 90 9.64 -10.29 6.56
C LEU A 90 9.48 -11.63 7.29
N ALA A 91 8.65 -12.54 6.77
CA ALA A 91 8.48 -13.88 7.32
C ALA A 91 9.76 -14.73 7.18
N ARG A 92 10.46 -14.63 6.03
CA ARG A 92 11.73 -15.34 5.80
C ARG A 92 12.92 -14.74 6.55
N TYR A 93 12.93 -13.42 6.71
CA TYR A 93 14.04 -12.67 7.32
C TYR A 93 13.61 -11.88 8.57
N PRO A 94 13.16 -12.56 9.66
CA PRO A 94 12.71 -11.89 10.87
C PRO A 94 13.86 -11.13 11.58
N SER A 95 15.11 -11.56 11.37
CA SER A 95 16.33 -10.93 11.91
C SER A 95 17.08 -10.11 10.85
N ARG A 96 16.36 -9.51 9.87
CA ARG A 96 16.98 -8.67 8.84
C ARG A 96 17.84 -7.56 9.46
N GLU A 97 18.90 -7.20 8.76
CA GLU A 97 19.78 -6.10 9.17
C GLU A 97 19.01 -4.78 9.20
N VAL A 98 19.00 -4.13 10.36
CA VAL A 98 18.50 -2.77 10.53
C VAL A 98 19.71 -1.87 10.57
N ASP A 99 19.86 -1.03 9.55
CA ASP A 99 20.93 -0.05 9.48
C ASP A 99 20.73 1.02 10.57
N PRO A 100 21.61 1.09 11.59
CA PRO A 100 21.46 2.04 12.68
C PRO A 100 21.52 3.49 12.20
N SER A 101 22.17 3.79 11.08
CA SER A 101 22.21 5.14 10.50
C SER A 101 20.85 5.61 9.95
N ARG A 102 19.91 4.69 9.74
CA ARG A 102 18.53 4.98 9.30
C ARG A 102 17.55 5.14 10.46
N LEU A 103 17.98 4.84 11.69
CA LEU A 103 17.21 5.10 12.89
C LEU A 103 17.34 6.57 13.29
N ARG A 104 16.28 7.12 13.87
CA ARG A 104 16.33 8.42 14.54
C ARG A 104 16.56 8.18 16.03
N ASP A 105 17.30 9.06 16.68
CA ASP A 105 17.41 9.07 18.14
C ASP A 105 16.01 9.31 18.74
N GLU A 106 15.62 8.50 19.72
CA GLU A 106 14.31 8.56 20.40
C GLU A 106 14.22 9.68 21.44
#